data_AF-A0A0A6RQ89-F1
#
_entry.id   AF-A0A0A6RQ89-F1
#
_cell.length_a   1.000
_cell.length_b   1.000
_cell.length_c   1.000
_cell.angle_alpha   90.00
_cell.angle_beta   90.00
_cell.angle_gamma   90.00
#
_symmetry.space_group_name_H-M   'P 1'
#
loop_
_entity.id
_entity.type
_entity.pdbx_description
1 polymer ?
#
loop_
_entity_poly.entity_id
_entity_poly.type
_entity_poly.pdbx_seq_one_letter_code
_entity_poly.pdbx_strand_id
1 'polypeptide(L)'
;MNKQTGFSLLEVLVAMAIVGIVLGTVFGLLAGTKRLAFKAVDNIERTVFLRSALNAAQILKEPDYPELPERYKKSVELSTDEVLEKPERQTRPMRLALEPYTWRDDATGIELKSLRLIKLDTAQ
;
A
#
# COMPACT_ATOMS: atom_id res chain seq x y z
N MET A 1 -37.93 46.97 36.14
CA MET A 1 -36.54 46.97 36.65
C MET A 1 -35.96 45.60 36.35
N ASN A 2 -35.17 45.46 35.28
CA ASN A 2 -34.62 44.16 34.87
C ASN A 2 -33.52 43.75 35.86
N LYS A 3 -33.74 42.64 36.54
CA LYS A 3 -32.78 42.06 37.49
C LYS A 3 -31.70 41.36 36.66
N GLN A 4 -30.56 42.02 36.45
CA GLN A 4 -29.39 41.37 35.85
C GLN A 4 -28.79 40.41 36.88
N THR A 5 -29.05 39.12 36.69
CA THR A 5 -28.37 38.04 37.43
C THR A 5 -27.04 37.76 36.74
N GLY A 6 -25.92 38.00 37.44
CA GLY A 6 -24.58 37.64 36.97
C GLY A 6 -24.32 36.13 37.09
N PHE A 7 -23.22 35.66 36.49
CA PHE A 7 -22.78 34.27 36.60
C PHE A 7 -22.15 33.94 37.95
N SER A 8 -22.45 32.76 38.48
CA SER A 8 -21.77 32.22 39.65
C SER A 8 -20.37 31.70 39.29
N LEU A 9 -19.46 31.68 40.27
CA LEU A 9 -18.13 31.08 40.13
C LEU A 9 -18.19 29.61 39.68
N LEU A 10 -19.20 28.88 40.15
CA LEU A 10 -19.41 27.47 39.77
C LEU A 10 -19.75 27.35 38.28
N GLU A 11 -20.62 28.20 37.75
CA GLU A 11 -20.97 28.19 36.32
C GLU A 11 -19.77 28.49 35.43
N VAL A 12 -18.92 29.45 35.83
CA VAL A 12 -17.69 29.77 35.07
C VAL A 12 -16.72 28.60 35.08
N LEU A 13 -16.53 27.94 36.22
CA LEU A 13 -15.67 26.76 36.34
C LEU A 13 -16.19 25.60 35.48
N VAL A 14 -17.49 25.33 35.52
CA VAL A 14 -18.12 24.29 34.71
C VAL A 14 -18.00 24.61 33.21
N ALA A 15 -18.25 25.86 32.81
CA ALA A 15 -18.10 26.29 31.43
C ALA A 15 -16.65 26.13 30.94
N MET A 16 -15.67 26.54 31.74
CA MET A 16 -14.25 26.34 31.40
C MET A 16 -13.88 24.86 31.29
N ALA A 17 -14.39 24.00 32.18
CA ALA A 17 -14.15 22.56 32.12
C ALA A 17 -14.73 21.95 30.83
N ILE A 18 -15.97 22.32 30.47
CA ILE A 18 -16.61 21.88 29.22
C ILE A 18 -15.79 22.34 28.01
N VAL A 19 -15.38 23.61 27.97
CA VAL A 19 -14.53 24.14 26.88
C VAL A 19 -13.22 23.39 26.79
N GLY A 20 -12.57 23.09 27.92
CA GLY A 20 -11.34 22.30 27.96
C GLY A 20 -11.52 20.89 27.37
N ILE A 21 -12.62 20.21 27.73
CA ILE A 21 -12.96 18.89 27.17
C ILE A 21 -13.21 18.99 25.67
N VAL A 22 -14.00 19.98 25.22
CA VAL A 22 -14.32 20.18 23.79
C VAL A 22 -13.05 20.50 22.98
N LEU A 23 -12.16 21.35 23.49
CA LEU A 23 -10.88 21.64 22.83
C LEU A 23 -10.00 20.39 22.76
N GLY A 24 -9.93 19.62 23.86
CA GLY A 24 -9.17 18.37 23.89
C GLY A 24 -9.66 17.36 22.86
N THR A 25 -10.97 17.19 22.71
CA THR A 25 -11.54 16.27 21.71
C THR A 25 -11.31 16.77 20.29
N VAL A 26 -11.49 18.06 20.00
CA VAL A 26 -11.25 18.64 18.68
C VAL A 26 -9.78 18.50 18.28
N PHE A 27 -8.84 18.83 19.17
CA PHE A 27 -7.41 18.65 18.88
C PHE A 27 -7.03 17.17 18.73
N GLY A 28 -7.63 16.28 19.52
CA GLY A 28 -7.47 14.84 19.35
C GLY A 28 -7.92 14.35 17.97
N LEU A 29 -9.07 14.83 17.49
CA LEU A 29 -9.59 14.50 16.15
C LEU A 29 -8.71 15.06 15.03
N LEU A 30 -8.22 16.30 15.18
CA LEU A 30 -7.30 16.92 14.21
C LEU A 30 -5.97 16.15 14.12
N ALA A 31 -5.41 15.73 15.26
CA ALA A 31 -4.21 14.92 15.28
C ALA A 31 -4.45 13.53 14.65
N GLY A 32 -5.59 12.90 14.96
CA GLY A 32 -5.99 11.62 14.41
C GLY A 32 -6.15 11.65 12.89
N THR A 33 -6.85 12.67 12.37
CA THR A 33 -7.07 12.85 10.93
C THR A 33 -5.76 13.09 10.17
N LYS A 34 -4.85 13.91 10.70
CA LYS A 34 -3.52 14.11 10.10
C LYS A 34 -2.71 12.81 10.04
N ARG A 35 -2.69 12.05 11.14
CA ARG A 35 -1.99 10.76 11.19
C ARG A 35 -2.58 9.75 10.19
N LEU A 36 -3.90 9.73 10.05
CA LEU A 36 -4.58 8.87 9.10
C LEU A 36 -4.27 9.26 7.66
N ALA A 37 -4.28 10.56 7.34
CA ALA A 37 -3.95 11.07 6.01
C ALA A 37 -2.54 10.66 5.58
N PHE A 38 -1.54 10.81 6.46
CA PHE A 38 -0.17 10.38 6.15
C PHE A 38 -0.06 8.87 5.94
N LYS A 39 -0.73 8.06 6.77
CA LYS A 39 -0.77 6.60 6.55
C LYS A 39 -1.45 6.23 5.22
N ALA A 40 -2.50 6.94 4.83
CA ALA A 40 -3.19 6.70 3.57
C ALA A 40 -2.28 7.00 2.38
N VAL A 41 -1.57 8.13 2.40
CA VAL A 41 -0.59 8.49 1.36
C VAL A 41 0.52 7.43 1.28
N ASP A 42 1.06 7.01 2.43
CA ASP A 42 2.09 5.97 2.50
C ASP A 42 1.62 4.65 1.85
N ASN A 43 0.41 4.21 2.19
CA ASN A 43 -0.17 2.99 1.63
C ASN A 43 -0.45 3.09 0.13
N ILE A 44 -0.91 4.25 -0.35
CA ILE A 44 -1.17 4.47 -1.78
C ILE A 44 0.14 4.43 -2.55
N GLU A 45 1.17 5.14 -2.09
CA GLU A 45 2.47 5.17 -2.74
C GLU A 45 3.09 3.77 -2.82
N ARG A 46 3.04 3.02 -1.71
CA ARG A 46 3.46 1.62 -1.69
C ARG A 46 2.68 0.81 -2.71
N THR A 47 1.36 0.88 -2.71
CA THR A 47 0.51 0.08 -3.61
C THR A 47 0.74 0.42 -5.08
N VAL A 48 0.86 1.69 -5.43
CA VAL A 48 1.14 2.13 -6.80
C VAL A 48 2.49 1.57 -7.26
N PHE A 49 3.50 1.64 -6.40
CA PHE A 49 4.80 1.05 -6.68
C PHE A 49 4.71 -0.47 -6.87
N LEU A 50 4.06 -1.19 -5.94
CA LEU A 50 3.93 -2.64 -6.05
C LEU A 50 3.24 -3.05 -7.35
N ARG A 51 2.19 -2.32 -7.75
CA ARG A 51 1.51 -2.57 -9.02
C ARG A 51 2.37 -2.23 -10.22
N SER A 52 3.18 -1.16 -10.18
CA SER A 52 4.08 -0.86 -11.29
C SER A 52 5.17 -1.92 -11.42
N ALA A 53 5.75 -2.39 -10.32
CA ALA A 53 6.71 -3.50 -10.30
C ALA A 53 6.08 -4.79 -10.83
N LEU A 54 4.87 -5.13 -10.39
CA LEU A 54 4.15 -6.30 -10.88
C LEU A 54 3.91 -6.23 -12.41
N ASN A 55 3.44 -5.08 -12.89
CA ASN A 55 3.19 -4.86 -14.31
C ASN A 55 4.50 -4.92 -15.12
N ALA A 56 5.58 -4.31 -14.62
CA ALA A 56 6.88 -4.36 -15.26
C ALA A 56 7.41 -5.80 -15.34
N ALA A 57 7.30 -6.57 -14.26
CA ALA A 57 7.66 -7.98 -14.23
C ALA A 57 6.89 -8.80 -15.28
N GLN A 58 5.61 -8.47 -15.52
CA GLN A 58 4.78 -9.16 -16.50
C GLN A 58 5.07 -8.80 -17.96
N ILE A 59 5.51 -7.57 -18.25
CA ILE A 59 5.64 -7.06 -19.62
C ILE A 59 7.08 -7.09 -20.12
N LEU A 60 8.05 -6.78 -19.26
CA LEU A 60 9.45 -6.59 -19.66
C LEU A 60 10.25 -7.87 -19.48
N LYS A 61 11.04 -8.23 -20.52
CA LYS A 61 11.98 -9.37 -20.47
C LYS A 61 13.08 -9.13 -19.43
N GLU A 62 13.55 -7.89 -19.35
CA GLU A 62 14.48 -7.36 -18.34
C GLU A 62 13.84 -6.09 -17.75
N PRO A 63 13.11 -6.21 -16.63
CA PRO A 63 12.43 -5.06 -16.04
C PRO A 63 13.43 -4.10 -15.39
N ASP A 64 13.54 -2.90 -15.96
CA ASP A 64 14.14 -1.76 -15.26
C ASP A 64 13.09 -1.22 -14.28
N TYR A 65 13.20 -1.65 -13.03
CA TYR A 65 12.28 -1.21 -11.99
C TYR A 65 12.59 0.25 -11.65
N PRO A 66 11.57 1.14 -11.57
CA PRO A 66 11.79 2.42 -10.94
C PRO A 66 12.37 2.17 -9.54
N GLU A 67 13.38 2.94 -9.14
CA GLU A 67 13.97 2.73 -7.82
C GLU A 67 12.89 2.89 -6.75
N LEU A 68 12.74 1.84 -5.93
CA LEU A 68 11.94 1.88 -4.70
C LEU A 68 12.36 3.13 -3.91
N PRO A 69 11.41 3.93 -3.39
CA PRO A 69 11.77 4.89 -2.35
C PRO A 69 12.56 4.16 -1.26
N GLU A 70 13.67 4.72 -0.78
CA GLU A 70 14.60 4.06 0.15
C GLU A 70 13.91 3.37 1.34
N ARG A 71 12.76 3.91 1.77
CA ARG A 71 11.94 3.37 2.85
C ARG A 71 11.31 1.99 2.58
N TYR A 72 11.23 1.56 1.32
CA TYR A 72 10.64 0.28 0.90
C TYR A 72 11.65 -0.67 0.23
N LYS A 73 12.82 -0.19 -0.19
CA LYS A 73 13.88 -1.00 -0.83
C LYS A 73 14.24 -2.27 -0.04
N LYS A 74 14.15 -2.21 1.28
CA LYS A 74 14.62 -3.27 2.19
C LYS A 74 13.57 -4.34 2.49
N SER A 75 12.30 -4.13 2.15
CA SER A 75 11.22 -5.02 2.57
C SER A 75 10.62 -5.85 1.43
N VAL A 76 11.09 -5.68 0.20
CA VAL A 76 10.48 -6.25 -1.00
C VAL A 76 11.51 -7.04 -1.79
N GLU A 77 11.20 -8.31 -2.07
CA GLU A 77 12.03 -9.21 -2.87
C GLU A 77 11.21 -9.85 -4.00
N LEU A 78 11.80 -9.92 -5.19
CA LEU A 78 11.22 -10.60 -6.35
C LEU A 78 12.15 -11.74 -6.79
N SER A 79 11.61 -12.96 -6.86
CA SER A 79 12.29 -14.15 -7.38
C SER A 79 11.52 -14.73 -8.55
N THR A 80 12.23 -15.20 -9.57
CA THR A 80 11.67 -15.92 -10.72
C THR A 80 12.11 -17.38 -10.66
N ASP A 81 11.19 -18.29 -10.96
CA ASP A 81 11.46 -19.72 -11.02
C ASP A 81 11.63 -20.18 -12.48
N GLU A 82 11.89 -21.48 -12.69
CA GLU A 82 12.04 -22.04 -14.03
C GLU A 82 10.76 -21.94 -14.86
N VAL A 83 10.94 -21.69 -16.16
CA VAL A 83 9.85 -21.64 -17.14
C VAL A 83 9.10 -22.96 -17.18
N LEU A 84 7.77 -22.90 -17.13
CA LEU A 84 6.92 -24.08 -17.15
C LEU A 84 7.07 -24.85 -18.47
N GLU A 85 7.16 -26.17 -18.33
CA GLU A 85 7.17 -27.10 -19.47
C GLU A 85 5.87 -26.99 -20.29
N LYS A 86 5.99 -27.33 -21.58
CA LYS A 86 4.83 -27.34 -22.47
C LYS A 86 3.81 -28.40 -22.04
N PRO A 87 2.49 -28.10 -22.12
CA PRO A 87 1.47 -29.07 -21.78
C PRO A 87 1.38 -30.18 -22.84
N GLU A 88 1.07 -31.41 -22.41
CA GLU A 88 0.97 -32.59 -23.29
C GLU A 88 -0.04 -32.40 -24.44
N ARG A 89 -1.10 -31.62 -24.20
CA ARG A 89 -2.19 -31.36 -25.17
C ARG A 89 -1.99 -30.10 -26.00
N GLN A 90 -0.75 -29.59 -26.11
CA GLN A 90 -0.49 -28.42 -26.95
C GLN A 90 -0.74 -28.73 -28.43
N THR A 91 -1.76 -28.09 -29.00
CA THR A 91 -2.23 -28.39 -30.36
C THR A 91 -1.42 -27.72 -31.47
N ARG A 92 -0.64 -26.68 -31.14
CA ARG A 92 0.20 -25.92 -32.08
C ARG A 92 1.46 -25.39 -31.41
N PRO A 93 2.62 -25.38 -32.10
CA PRO A 93 3.82 -24.74 -31.59
C PRO A 93 3.59 -23.26 -31.32
N MET A 94 4.06 -22.76 -30.18
CA MET A 94 3.94 -21.34 -29.83
C MET A 94 5.23 -20.80 -29.21
N ARG A 95 5.50 -19.51 -29.45
CA ARG A 95 6.65 -18.78 -28.89
C ARG A 95 6.31 -18.14 -27.55
N LEU A 96 5.37 -18.72 -26.81
CA LEU A 96 4.90 -18.20 -25.53
C LEU A 96 5.11 -19.27 -24.48
N ALA A 97 5.57 -18.85 -23.30
CA ALA A 97 5.72 -19.71 -22.15
C ALA A 97 5.27 -18.98 -20.89
N LEU A 98 4.98 -19.76 -19.85
CA LEU A 98 4.62 -19.23 -18.55
C LEU A 98 5.80 -19.39 -17.62
N GLU A 99 6.22 -18.30 -17.00
CA GLU A 99 7.28 -18.30 -16.00
C GLU A 99 6.67 -17.94 -14.64
N PRO A 100 6.81 -18.81 -13.63
CA PRO A 100 6.41 -18.49 -12.27
C PRO A 100 7.32 -17.43 -11.68
N TYR A 101 6.72 -16.53 -10.89
CA TYR A 101 7.47 -15.61 -10.05
C TYR A 101 6.83 -15.50 -8.69
N THR A 102 7.68 -15.29 -7.69
CA THR A 102 7.31 -15.09 -6.30
C THR A 102 7.73 -13.70 -5.88
N TRP A 103 6.78 -12.97 -5.31
CA TRP A 103 6.98 -11.66 -4.75
C TRP A 103 6.77 -11.73 -3.24
N ARG A 104 7.78 -11.31 -2.47
CA ARG A 104 7.79 -11.42 -1.01
C ARG A 104 7.97 -10.05 -0.38
N ASP A 105 7.08 -9.74 0.56
CA ASP A 105 7.15 -8.55 1.39
C ASP A 105 7.44 -8.93 2.84
N ASP A 106 8.68 -8.70 3.29
CA ASP A 106 9.12 -9.02 4.65
C ASP A 106 8.51 -8.11 5.72
N ALA A 107 8.06 -6.90 5.36
CA ALA A 107 7.46 -5.99 6.33
C ALA A 107 6.03 -6.38 6.68
N THR A 108 5.30 -6.98 5.74
CA THR A 108 3.92 -7.45 5.97
C THR A 108 3.79 -8.97 6.07
N GLY A 109 4.83 -9.73 5.72
CA GLY A 109 4.80 -11.18 5.63
C GLY A 109 3.93 -11.70 4.48
N ILE A 110 3.69 -10.88 3.45
CA ILE A 110 2.84 -11.24 2.32
C ILE A 110 3.71 -11.89 1.25
N GLU A 111 3.30 -13.07 0.80
CA GLU A 111 3.89 -13.77 -0.33
C GLU A 111 2.86 -13.89 -1.44
N LEU A 112 3.21 -13.41 -2.64
CA LEU A 112 2.40 -13.52 -3.85
C LEU A 112 3.11 -14.40 -4.85
N LYS A 113 2.51 -15.54 -5.17
CA LYS A 113 2.94 -16.42 -6.27
C LYS A 113 2.06 -16.16 -7.48
N SER A 114 2.69 -15.97 -8.63
CA SER A 114 1.96 -15.67 -9.86
C SER A 114 2.72 -16.17 -11.08
N LEU A 115 2.12 -15.97 -12.25
CA LEU A 115 2.64 -16.40 -13.54
C LEU A 115 2.76 -15.16 -14.45
N ARG A 116 3.85 -15.09 -15.19
CA ARG A 116 4.00 -14.13 -16.29
C ARG A 116 4.13 -14.84 -17.63
N LEU A 117 3.61 -14.20 -18.67
CA LEU A 117 3.70 -14.70 -20.04
C LEU A 117 4.98 -14.13 -20.66
N ILE A 118 5.92 -15.01 -20.99
CA ILE A 118 7.18 -14.63 -21.66
C ILE A 118 7.16 -15.06 -23.12
N LYS A 119 7.91 -14.34 -23.94
CA LYS A 119 8.14 -14.69 -25.35
C LYS A 119 9.46 -15.45 -25.48
N LEU A 120 9.38 -16.66 -26.02
CA LEU A 120 10.54 -17.50 -26.32
C LEU A 120 11.12 -17.15 -27.69
N ASP A 121 12.43 -17.37 -27.83
CA ASP A 121 13.13 -17.17 -29.11
C ASP A 121 12.76 -18.28 -30.13
N THR A 122 12.52 -19.49 -29.64
CA THR A 122 12.10 -20.66 -30.42
C THR A 122 10.70 -21.11 -30.00
N ALA A 123 9.88 -21.57 -30.96
CA ALA A 123 8.56 -22.13 -30.66
C ALA A 123 8.71 -23.52 -30.03
N GLN A 124 8.00 -23.76 -28.94
CA GLN A 124 7.94 -25.06 -28.26
C GLN A 124 6.62 -25.80 -28.52
#